data_AF-A0A971GAT1-F1
#
_entry.id   AF-A0A971GAT1-F1
#
_cell.length_a   1.000
_cell.length_b   1.000
_cell.length_c   1.000
_cell.angle_alpha   90.00
_cell.angle_beta   90.00
_cell.angle_gamma   90.00
#
_symmetry.space_group_name_H-M   'P 1'
#
loop_
_entity.id
_entity.type
_entity.pdbx_description
1 polymer ?
#
loop_
_entity_poly.entity_id
_entity_poly.type
_entity_poly.pdbx_seq_one_letter_code
_entity_poly.pdbx_strand_id
1 'polypeptide(L)'
;MGKFCTNCGAQLKDKAAFCSNCGSAVAAQSHSSGSLSGNSMPGLVGFSRRINDPEVIKEIEDRNKKGRGCIFIGIPLPFIIFLIVSFVSDEVDTLDAIVFGGGISVAFLLIYLFAEYLSNSKRSWDGIVTDKELKNKTRRFRDGDIEHYIQCTVSFRTDSGKKHFSVSTSNGNPEFKDYYDYLNVGDRVRYHPQLPFKYEKYDKSHDSEIPCMFCKTINDIQNDRCEVCNCLLFK
;
A
#
# COMPACT_ATOMS: atom_id res chain seq x y z
N MET A 1 44.16 -9.13 -28.49
CA MET A 1 42.91 -9.89 -28.31
C MET A 1 41.75 -8.92 -28.49
N GLY A 2 40.85 -9.18 -29.45
CA GLY A 2 39.71 -8.29 -29.71
C GLY A 2 38.65 -8.39 -28.61
N LYS A 3 37.99 -7.28 -28.29
CA LYS A 3 36.83 -7.27 -27.39
C LYS A 3 35.59 -7.66 -28.17
N PHE A 4 34.68 -8.42 -27.57
CA PHE A 4 33.42 -8.83 -28.18
C PHE A 4 32.23 -8.34 -27.34
N CYS A 5 31.12 -8.04 -27.99
CA CYS A 5 29.89 -7.61 -27.33
C CYS A 5 29.31 -8.75 -26.50
N THR A 6 29.03 -8.49 -25.23
CA THR A 6 28.43 -9.47 -24.31
C THR A 6 26.96 -9.79 -24.62
N ASN A 7 26.29 -8.95 -25.41
CA ASN A 7 24.88 -9.16 -25.79
C ASN A 7 24.74 -9.95 -27.10
N CYS A 8 25.54 -9.64 -28.14
CA CYS A 8 25.36 -10.24 -29.47
C CYS A 8 26.60 -10.96 -30.04
N GLY A 9 27.73 -10.96 -29.33
CA GLY A 9 28.95 -11.63 -29.77
C GLY A 9 29.74 -10.94 -30.89
N ALA A 10 29.28 -9.79 -31.41
CA ALA A 10 30.01 -9.06 -32.45
C ALA A 10 31.33 -8.45 -31.94
N GLN A 11 32.35 -8.42 -32.80
CA GLN A 11 33.64 -7.82 -32.46
C GLN A 11 33.50 -6.29 -32.31
N LEU A 12 34.01 -5.76 -31.20
CA LEU A 12 33.95 -4.34 -30.87
C LEU A 12 35.20 -3.62 -31.35
N LYS A 13 35.03 -2.42 -31.89
CA LYS A 13 36.13 -1.50 -32.21
C LYS A 13 36.78 -1.00 -30.92
N ASP A 14 38.08 -0.71 -30.96
CA ASP A 14 38.79 -0.17 -29.81
C ASP A 14 38.14 1.14 -29.33
N LYS A 15 37.85 1.18 -28.02
CA LYS A 15 37.14 2.29 -27.33
C LYS A 15 35.69 2.54 -27.78
N ALA A 16 35.01 1.56 -28.38
CA ALA A 16 33.58 1.69 -28.68
C ALA A 16 32.74 1.80 -27.40
N ALA A 17 31.94 2.87 -27.27
CA ALA A 17 31.00 3.05 -26.16
C ALA A 17 29.71 2.22 -26.33
N PHE A 18 29.36 1.89 -27.58
CA PHE A 18 28.17 1.09 -27.94
C PHE A 18 28.52 0.08 -29.03
N CYS A 19 27.83 -1.05 -29.04
CA CYS A 19 27.95 -2.05 -30.10
C CYS A 19 27.27 -1.54 -31.38
N SER A 20 28.01 -1.48 -32.49
CA SER A 20 27.47 -1.06 -33.79
C SER A 20 26.47 -2.05 -34.40
N ASN A 21 26.38 -3.27 -33.87
CA ASN A 21 25.47 -4.30 -34.39
C ASN A 21 24.12 -4.35 -33.64
N CYS A 22 24.13 -4.22 -32.30
CA CYS A 22 22.91 -4.35 -31.49
C CYS A 22 22.60 -3.13 -30.60
N GLY A 23 23.41 -2.07 -30.66
CA GLY A 23 23.19 -0.83 -29.91
C GLY A 23 23.49 -0.89 -28.41
N SER A 24 23.90 -2.05 -27.88
CA SER A 24 24.14 -2.20 -26.43
C SER A 24 25.40 -1.47 -25.97
N ALA A 25 25.31 -0.79 -24.83
CA ALA A 25 26.43 -0.07 -24.22
C ALA A 25 27.55 -1.05 -23.79
N VAL A 26 28.79 -0.68 -24.10
CA VAL A 26 29.98 -1.45 -23.75
C VAL A 26 30.53 -0.84 -22.45
N ALA A 27 30.23 -1.47 -21.31
CA ALA A 27 30.63 -0.98 -20.01
C ALA A 27 32.15 -0.86 -19.90
N ALA A 28 32.65 0.37 -19.77
CA ALA A 28 34.04 0.63 -19.41
C ALA A 28 34.20 0.32 -17.92
N GLN A 29 34.82 -0.82 -17.61
CA GLN A 29 35.19 -1.16 -16.23
C GLN A 29 36.32 -0.22 -15.76
N SER A 30 35.99 0.69 -14.86
CA SER A 30 36.98 1.35 -13.99
C SER A 30 36.33 1.72 -12.65
N HIS A 31 36.67 0.92 -11.65
CA HIS A 31 36.66 1.16 -10.20
C HIS A 31 35.37 1.62 -9.50
N SER A 32 34.77 0.65 -8.80
CA SER A 32 33.85 0.80 -7.68
C SER A 32 34.55 1.31 -6.42
N SER A 33 34.13 2.45 -5.88
CA SER A 33 34.09 2.80 -4.45
C SER A 33 33.24 4.06 -4.29
N GLY A 34 32.44 4.12 -3.22
CA GLY A 34 31.27 4.98 -3.08
C GLY A 34 31.49 6.48 -3.23
N SER A 35 30.50 7.14 -3.82
CA SER A 35 30.00 8.45 -3.42
C SER A 35 28.63 8.65 -4.03
N LEU A 36 27.72 9.19 -3.23
CA LEU A 36 26.52 9.86 -3.70
C LEU A 36 26.87 10.94 -4.73
N SER A 37 25.88 11.28 -5.55
CA SER A 37 25.84 12.29 -6.62
C SER A 37 26.30 11.82 -8.00
N GLY A 38 25.30 11.37 -8.75
CA GLY A 38 25.22 11.47 -10.19
C GLY A 38 23.75 11.37 -10.55
N ASN A 39 23.18 12.43 -11.12
CA ASN A 39 21.80 12.56 -11.61
C ASN A 39 21.39 11.40 -12.52
N SER A 40 21.12 10.25 -11.92
CA SER A 40 20.34 9.20 -12.52
C SER A 40 18.92 9.60 -12.19
N MET A 41 18.18 10.06 -13.20
CA MET A 41 16.73 10.11 -13.12
C MET A 41 16.26 8.88 -12.34
N PRO A 42 15.45 9.03 -11.27
CA PRO A 42 14.81 7.89 -10.66
C PRO A 42 14.22 7.07 -11.81
N GLY A 43 14.49 5.77 -11.87
CA GLY A 43 13.86 4.94 -12.88
C GLY A 43 12.35 5.02 -12.67
N LEU A 44 11.67 5.91 -13.40
CA LEU A 44 10.22 6.14 -13.29
C LEU A 44 9.43 4.99 -13.91
N VAL A 45 10.13 4.07 -14.59
CA VAL A 45 9.59 2.81 -15.08
C VAL A 45 10.03 1.69 -14.15
N GLY A 46 9.07 1.03 -13.53
CA GLY A 46 9.30 -0.02 -12.55
C GLY A 46 8.48 0.17 -11.28
N PHE A 47 8.33 -0.92 -10.53
CA PHE A 47 7.88 -0.81 -9.14
C PHE A 47 9.04 -0.40 -8.25
N SER A 48 8.77 0.57 -7.39
CA SER A 48 9.68 1.10 -6.40
C SER A 48 10.09 0.02 -5.41
N ARG A 49 11.37 0.06 -5.01
CA ARG A 49 11.88 -0.80 -3.93
C ARG A 49 11.60 -0.25 -2.54
N ARG A 50 11.01 0.95 -2.45
CA ARG A 50 10.77 1.69 -1.20
C ARG A 50 9.88 0.94 -0.23
N ILE A 51 9.05 -0.01 -0.67
CA ILE A 51 8.27 -0.86 0.24
C ILE A 51 9.13 -1.66 1.23
N ASN A 52 10.39 -1.95 0.86
CA ASN A 52 11.35 -2.67 1.69
C ASN A 52 12.35 -1.73 2.40
N ASP A 53 12.15 -0.41 2.30
CA ASP A 53 13.01 0.56 2.97
C ASP A 53 12.73 0.54 4.50
N PRO A 54 13.77 0.50 5.35
CA PRO A 54 13.59 0.51 6.80
C PRO A 54 12.74 1.68 7.32
N GLU A 55 12.84 2.86 6.70
CA GLU A 55 12.04 4.04 7.07
C GLU A 55 10.56 3.80 6.77
N VAL A 56 10.25 3.24 5.60
CA VAL A 56 8.88 2.92 5.17
C VAL A 56 8.29 1.81 6.05
N ILE A 57 9.06 0.77 6.35
CA ILE A 57 8.64 -0.32 7.24
C ILE A 57 8.28 0.25 8.62
N LYS A 58 9.15 1.11 9.19
CA LYS A 58 8.90 1.75 10.48
C LYS A 58 7.63 2.61 10.46
N GLU A 59 7.41 3.39 9.41
CA GLU A 59 6.20 4.22 9.28
C GLU A 59 4.92 3.37 9.23
N ILE A 60 4.96 2.22 8.53
CA ILE A 60 3.84 1.27 8.50
C ILE A 60 3.57 0.70 9.90
N GLU A 61 4.62 0.31 10.63
CA GLU A 61 4.50 -0.23 11.99
C GLU A 61 3.93 0.81 12.98
N ASP A 62 4.43 2.03 12.94
CA ASP A 62 4.01 3.11 13.84
C ASP A 62 2.54 3.50 13.62
N ARG A 63 2.06 3.47 12.37
CA ARG A 63 0.62 3.69 12.06
C ARG A 63 -0.26 2.57 12.59
N ASN A 64 0.19 1.32 12.52
CA ASN A 64 -0.56 0.16 12.99
C ASN A 64 -0.54 0.01 14.52
N LYS A 65 0.43 0.62 15.21
CA LYS A 65 0.62 0.52 16.66
C LYS A 65 -0.59 1.00 17.47
N LYS A 66 -1.22 2.11 17.06
CA LYS A 66 -2.39 2.68 17.77
C LYS A 66 -3.59 1.72 17.76
N GLY A 67 -3.87 1.08 16.61
CA GLY A 67 -4.95 0.11 16.48
C GLY A 67 -4.74 -1.13 17.35
N ARG A 68 -3.50 -1.66 17.37
CA ARG A 68 -3.13 -2.81 18.21
C ARG A 68 -3.23 -2.50 19.70
N GLY A 69 -2.84 -1.30 20.12
CA GLY A 69 -2.93 -0.87 21.52
C GLY A 69 -4.34 -0.98 22.10
N CYS A 70 -5.35 -0.50 21.37
CA CYS A 70 -6.76 -0.60 21.81
C CYS A 70 -7.24 -2.05 21.92
N ILE A 71 -6.80 -2.93 21.01
CA ILE A 71 -7.17 -4.35 21.01
C ILE A 71 -6.60 -5.05 22.26
N PHE A 72 -5.33 -4.80 22.60
CA PHE A 72 -4.70 -5.38 23.78
C PHE A 72 -5.33 -4.93 25.10
N ILE A 73 -5.94 -3.74 25.13
CA ILE A 73 -6.72 -3.26 26.29
C ILE A 73 -8.13 -3.87 26.30
N GLY A 74 -8.77 -3.99 25.13
CA GLY A 74 -10.13 -4.51 25.01
C GLY A 74 -10.27 -6.01 25.30
N ILE A 75 -9.26 -6.83 24.95
CA ILE A 75 -9.30 -8.29 25.18
C ILE A 75 -9.44 -8.67 26.67
N PRO A 76 -8.63 -8.14 27.62
CA PRO A 76 -8.77 -8.47 29.04
C PRO A 76 -9.92 -7.73 29.74
N LEU A 77 -10.52 -6.72 29.11
CA LEU A 77 -11.51 -5.85 29.74
C LEU A 77 -12.72 -6.60 30.31
N PRO A 78 -13.37 -7.56 29.59
CA PRO A 78 -14.49 -8.31 30.15
C PRO A 78 -14.09 -9.09 31.40
N PHE A 79 -12.94 -9.76 31.39
CA PHE A 79 -12.45 -10.49 32.56
C PHE A 79 -12.26 -9.59 33.78
N ILE A 80 -11.64 -8.42 33.60
CA ILE A 80 -11.44 -7.44 34.67
C ILE A 80 -12.79 -6.95 35.22
N ILE A 81 -13.77 -6.67 34.34
CA ILE A 81 -15.12 -6.24 34.75
C ILE A 81 -15.81 -7.31 35.60
N PHE A 82 -15.81 -8.56 35.16
CA PHE A 82 -16.44 -9.67 35.91
C PHE A 82 -15.76 -9.90 37.26
N LEU A 83 -14.43 -9.78 37.34
CA LEU A 83 -13.72 -9.86 38.62
C LEU A 83 -14.13 -8.73 39.58
N ILE A 84 -14.22 -7.49 39.10
CA ILE A 84 -14.65 -6.35 39.94
C ILE A 84 -16.08 -6.56 40.43
N VAL A 85 -17.01 -7.00 39.57
CA VAL A 85 -18.40 -7.27 39.95
C VAL A 85 -18.45 -8.35 41.03
N SER A 86 -17.69 -9.43 40.90
CA SER A 86 -17.64 -10.48 41.93
C SER A 86 -17.06 -9.99 43.27
N PHE A 87 -16.14 -9.03 43.26
CA PHE A 87 -15.59 -8.45 44.49
C PHE A 87 -16.53 -7.42 45.16
N VAL A 88 -17.37 -6.73 44.38
CA VAL A 88 -18.21 -5.62 44.87
C VAL A 88 -19.64 -6.07 45.15
N SER A 89 -20.12 -7.10 44.45
CA SER A 89 -21.47 -7.63 44.59
C SER A 89 -21.44 -9.10 45.01
N ASP A 90 -22.26 -9.43 46.00
CA ASP A 90 -22.51 -10.83 46.40
C ASP A 90 -23.41 -11.57 45.38
N GLU A 91 -23.78 -10.92 44.26
CA GLU A 91 -24.63 -11.47 43.21
C GLU A 91 -23.88 -12.43 42.28
N VAL A 92 -22.55 -12.32 42.18
CA VAL A 92 -21.74 -13.07 41.23
C VAL A 92 -20.62 -13.81 41.94
N ASP A 93 -20.74 -15.15 41.97
CA ASP A 93 -19.71 -16.02 42.51
C ASP A 93 -18.39 -15.88 41.76
N THR A 94 -17.28 -16.01 42.50
CA THR A 94 -15.92 -15.90 41.94
C THR A 94 -15.65 -16.91 40.84
N LEU A 95 -16.19 -18.12 40.95
CA LEU A 95 -16.04 -19.17 39.95
C LEU A 95 -16.79 -18.83 38.66
N ASP A 96 -17.99 -18.28 38.77
CA ASP A 96 -18.79 -17.82 37.64
C ASP A 96 -18.12 -16.64 36.94
N ALA A 97 -17.58 -15.68 37.69
CA ALA A 97 -16.82 -14.56 37.14
C ALA A 97 -15.58 -15.01 36.36
N ILE A 98 -14.87 -16.04 36.84
CA ILE A 98 -13.72 -16.61 36.14
C ILE A 98 -14.16 -17.31 34.84
N VAL A 99 -15.21 -18.12 34.90
CA VAL A 99 -15.70 -18.90 33.74
C VAL A 99 -16.25 -17.97 32.66
N PHE A 100 -17.16 -17.06 33.02
CA PHE A 100 -17.80 -16.15 32.04
C PHE A 100 -16.84 -15.06 31.57
N GLY A 101 -16.15 -14.37 32.49
CA GLY A 101 -15.21 -13.31 32.14
C GLY A 101 -14.00 -13.83 31.38
N GLY A 102 -13.46 -14.97 31.80
CA GLY A 102 -12.34 -15.64 31.15
C GLY A 102 -12.73 -16.21 29.79
N GLY A 103 -13.88 -16.90 29.71
CA GLY A 103 -14.41 -17.46 28.47
C GLY A 103 -14.64 -16.40 27.39
N ILE A 104 -15.25 -15.26 27.73
CA ILE A 104 -15.47 -14.14 26.80
C ILE A 104 -14.13 -13.54 26.34
N SER A 105 -13.18 -13.34 27.25
CA SER A 105 -11.87 -12.75 26.91
C SER A 105 -11.05 -13.68 26.00
N VAL A 106 -11.11 -15.00 26.24
CA VAL A 106 -10.51 -16.01 25.36
C VAL A 106 -11.19 -16.01 23.99
N ALA A 107 -12.52 -15.92 23.94
CA ALA A 107 -13.24 -15.82 22.66
C ALA A 107 -12.80 -14.58 21.87
N PHE A 108 -12.66 -13.42 22.51
CA PHE A 108 -12.13 -12.22 21.84
C PHE A 108 -10.68 -12.39 21.37
N LEU A 109 -9.83 -13.03 22.16
CA LEU A 109 -8.46 -13.36 21.73
C LEU A 109 -8.46 -14.28 20.50
N LEU A 110 -9.28 -15.33 20.49
CA LEU A 110 -9.39 -16.24 19.35
C LEU A 110 -9.93 -15.54 18.10
N ILE A 111 -10.95 -14.68 18.26
CA ILE A 111 -11.48 -13.84 17.18
C ILE A 111 -10.38 -12.91 16.65
N TYR A 112 -9.60 -12.27 17.52
CA TYR A 112 -8.48 -11.42 17.09
C TYR A 112 -7.43 -12.20 16.29
N LEU A 113 -6.97 -13.34 16.82
CA LEU A 113 -5.98 -14.19 16.13
C LEU A 113 -6.51 -14.72 14.79
N PHE A 114 -7.79 -15.11 14.74
CA PHE A 114 -8.45 -15.58 13.53
C PHE A 114 -8.61 -14.44 12.52
N ALA A 115 -9.05 -13.26 12.95
CA ALA A 115 -9.15 -12.07 12.13
C ALA A 115 -7.79 -11.69 11.55
N GLU A 116 -6.71 -11.66 12.34
CA GLU A 116 -5.34 -11.40 11.89
C GLU A 116 -4.86 -12.44 10.86
N TYR A 117 -5.22 -13.72 11.05
CA TYR A 117 -4.91 -14.80 10.11
C TYR A 117 -5.66 -14.67 8.77
N LEU A 118 -6.94 -14.30 8.78
CA LEU A 118 -7.72 -14.06 7.55
C LEU A 118 -7.35 -12.74 6.89
N SER A 119 -7.15 -11.70 7.70
CA SER A 119 -6.73 -10.37 7.28
C SER A 119 -5.24 -10.33 7.02
N ASN A 120 -4.59 -11.48 6.79
CA ASN A 120 -3.21 -11.59 6.36
C ASN A 120 -3.11 -10.98 4.95
N SER A 121 -3.17 -9.65 4.97
CA SER A 121 -3.31 -8.76 3.85
C SER A 121 -2.04 -8.75 3.03
N LYS A 122 -0.97 -9.41 3.49
CA LYS A 122 0.38 -9.44 2.91
C LYS A 122 0.47 -9.93 1.47
N ARG A 123 -0.60 -10.44 0.88
CA ARG A 123 -0.58 -10.85 -0.52
C ARG A 123 -0.76 -9.63 -1.43
N SER A 124 0.35 -8.92 -1.63
CA SER A 124 0.50 -8.04 -2.78
C SER A 124 0.20 -8.81 -4.06
N TRP A 125 -0.36 -8.13 -5.04
CA TRP A 125 -0.60 -8.69 -6.35
C TRP A 125 -0.32 -7.62 -7.40
N ASP A 126 0.07 -8.08 -8.59
CA ASP A 126 0.27 -7.23 -9.75
C ASP A 126 -0.87 -7.46 -10.74
N GLY A 127 -1.20 -6.42 -11.49
CA GLY A 127 -2.30 -6.47 -12.45
C GLY A 127 -2.37 -5.22 -13.31
N ILE A 128 -3.43 -5.14 -14.11
CA ILE A 128 -3.69 -4.03 -15.02
C ILE A 128 -5.06 -3.42 -14.74
N VAL A 129 -5.16 -2.10 -14.81
CA VAL A 129 -6.43 -1.38 -14.79
C VAL A 129 -7.19 -1.69 -16.07
N THR A 130 -8.35 -2.33 -15.97
CA THR A 130 -9.15 -2.73 -17.13
C THR A 130 -10.29 -1.79 -17.44
N ASP A 131 -10.80 -1.09 -16.43
CA ASP A 131 -11.97 -0.22 -16.59
C ASP A 131 -12.08 0.78 -15.43
N LYS A 132 -12.76 1.90 -15.68
CA LYS A 132 -13.03 2.95 -14.70
C LYS A 132 -14.46 3.45 -14.87
N GLU A 133 -15.19 3.55 -13.77
CA GLU A 133 -16.58 3.99 -13.78
C GLU A 133 -16.84 5.06 -12.71
N LEU A 134 -17.54 6.12 -13.09
CA LEU A 134 -17.99 7.20 -12.21
C LEU A 134 -19.52 7.25 -12.20
N LYS A 135 -20.14 7.05 -11.04
CA LYS A 135 -21.60 7.02 -10.89
C LYS A 135 -22.07 8.01 -9.84
N ASN A 136 -23.10 8.79 -10.18
CA ASN A 136 -23.88 9.52 -9.19
C ASN A 136 -24.85 8.56 -8.49
N LYS A 137 -24.84 8.57 -7.16
CA LYS A 137 -25.60 7.67 -6.31
C LYS A 137 -26.31 8.46 -5.23
N THR A 138 -27.33 7.84 -4.64
CA THR A 138 -28.06 8.36 -3.48
C THR A 138 -28.13 7.30 -2.40
N ARG A 139 -28.05 7.71 -1.14
CA ARG A 139 -28.40 6.86 0.02
C ARG A 139 -29.37 7.60 0.91
N ARG A 140 -30.27 6.86 1.54
CA ARG A 140 -31.25 7.38 2.50
C ARG A 140 -30.86 6.96 3.91
N PHE A 141 -30.83 7.90 4.82
CA PHE A 141 -30.56 7.69 6.23
C PHE A 141 -31.85 7.34 6.99
N ARG A 142 -31.69 6.84 8.23
CA ARG A 142 -32.82 6.37 9.05
C ARG A 142 -33.74 7.51 9.50
N ASP A 143 -33.20 8.72 9.63
CA ASP A 143 -33.94 9.97 9.89
C ASP A 143 -34.75 10.46 8.67
N GLY A 144 -34.54 9.84 7.50
CA GLY A 144 -35.23 10.17 6.26
C GLY A 144 -34.39 11.01 5.31
N ASP A 145 -33.23 11.51 5.74
CA ASP A 145 -32.37 12.38 4.93
C ASP A 145 -31.79 11.62 3.73
N ILE A 146 -31.66 12.33 2.60
CA ILE A 146 -31.11 11.79 1.35
C ILE A 146 -29.78 12.48 1.08
N GLU A 147 -28.72 11.69 0.93
CA GLU A 147 -27.42 12.19 0.50
C GLU A 147 -27.12 11.73 -0.91
N HIS A 148 -26.75 12.69 -1.74
CA HIS A 148 -26.20 12.47 -3.08
C HIS A 148 -24.68 12.35 -2.98
N TYR A 149 -24.11 11.29 -3.54
CA TYR A 149 -22.67 11.04 -3.52
C TYR A 149 -22.18 10.50 -4.85
N ILE A 150 -20.89 10.69 -5.11
CA ILE A 150 -20.21 10.12 -6.28
C ILE A 150 -19.54 8.83 -5.84
N GLN A 151 -19.73 7.77 -6.63
CA GLN A 151 -19.03 6.50 -6.49
C GLN A 151 -18.05 6.35 -7.66
N CYS A 152 -16.77 6.22 -7.34
CA CYS A 152 -15.71 5.90 -8.29
C CYS A 152 -15.37 4.41 -8.16
N THR A 153 -15.37 3.70 -9.28
CA THR A 153 -14.96 2.30 -9.35
C THR A 153 -13.77 2.18 -10.30
N VAL A 154 -12.67 1.60 -9.83
CA VAL A 154 -11.54 1.19 -10.68
C VAL A 154 -11.50 -0.34 -10.71
N SER A 155 -11.56 -0.92 -11.91
CA SER A 155 -11.54 -2.36 -12.12
C SER A 155 -10.16 -2.82 -12.54
N PHE A 156 -9.72 -3.94 -11.99
CA PHE A 156 -8.41 -4.52 -12.23
C PHE A 156 -8.53 -5.97 -12.68
N ARG A 157 -7.58 -6.40 -13.52
CA ARG A 157 -7.29 -7.81 -13.79
C ARG A 157 -5.91 -8.13 -13.24
N THR A 158 -5.86 -9.02 -12.26
CA THR A 158 -4.59 -9.53 -11.71
C THR A 158 -3.87 -10.40 -12.75
N ASP A 159 -2.56 -10.59 -12.59
CA ASP A 159 -1.78 -11.51 -13.44
C ASP A 159 -2.30 -12.94 -13.42
N SER A 160 -2.96 -13.35 -12.33
CA SER A 160 -3.64 -14.66 -12.23
C SER A 160 -4.96 -14.73 -13.02
N GLY A 161 -5.36 -13.65 -13.68
CA GLY A 161 -6.63 -13.54 -14.41
C GLY A 161 -7.84 -13.17 -13.55
N LYS A 162 -7.71 -13.16 -12.21
CA LYS A 162 -8.80 -12.78 -11.30
C LYS A 162 -9.16 -11.29 -11.45
N LYS A 163 -10.46 -11.00 -11.41
CA LYS A 163 -10.99 -9.63 -11.37
C LYS A 163 -10.94 -9.08 -9.95
N HIS A 164 -10.56 -7.82 -9.81
CA HIS A 164 -10.55 -7.08 -8.55
C HIS A 164 -11.12 -5.69 -8.75
N PHE A 165 -11.62 -5.06 -7.69
CA PHE A 165 -12.24 -3.73 -7.76
C PHE A 165 -11.78 -2.86 -6.61
N SER A 166 -11.58 -1.57 -6.89
CA SER A 166 -11.47 -0.53 -5.88
C SER A 166 -12.70 0.36 -5.99
N VAL A 167 -13.46 0.50 -4.91
CA VAL A 167 -14.64 1.35 -4.85
C VAL A 167 -14.39 2.43 -3.81
N SER A 168 -14.46 3.70 -4.22
CA SER A 168 -14.37 4.85 -3.34
C SER A 168 -15.61 5.72 -3.51
N THR A 169 -16.15 6.22 -2.39
CA THR A 169 -17.30 7.12 -2.37
C THR A 169 -16.88 8.49 -1.86
N SER A 170 -17.51 9.54 -2.37
CA SER A 170 -17.17 10.92 -1.99
C SER A 170 -17.35 11.20 -0.49
N ASN A 171 -18.27 10.48 0.19
CA ASN A 171 -18.59 10.68 1.62
C ASN A 171 -18.77 12.17 1.98
N GLY A 172 -19.45 12.92 1.11
CA GLY A 172 -19.65 14.37 1.26
C GLY A 172 -18.55 15.27 0.66
N ASN A 173 -17.40 14.72 0.24
CA ASN A 173 -16.37 15.45 -0.50
C ASN A 173 -16.40 15.10 -2.01
N PRO A 174 -17.07 15.91 -2.86
CA PRO A 174 -17.21 15.62 -4.30
C PRO A 174 -15.89 15.68 -5.09
N GLU A 175 -14.85 16.29 -4.53
CA GLU A 175 -13.52 16.36 -5.14
C GLU A 175 -12.70 15.08 -4.87
N PHE A 176 -13.10 14.26 -3.90
CA PHE A 176 -12.37 13.06 -3.52
C PHE A 176 -12.51 11.93 -4.57
N LYS A 177 -11.46 11.73 -5.38
CA LYS A 177 -11.37 10.70 -6.42
C LYS A 177 -10.10 9.84 -6.28
N ASP A 178 -9.85 9.37 -5.05
CA ASP A 178 -8.70 8.57 -4.56
C ASP A 178 -7.75 8.04 -5.65
N TYR A 179 -8.13 6.95 -6.33
CA TYR A 179 -7.34 6.35 -7.42
C TYR A 179 -7.82 6.74 -8.81
N TYR A 180 -9.04 7.27 -8.90
CA TYR A 180 -9.72 7.46 -10.16
C TYR A 180 -9.05 8.55 -10.99
N ASP A 181 -8.51 9.60 -10.39
CA ASP A 181 -7.86 10.67 -11.16
C ASP A 181 -6.44 10.30 -11.57
N TYR A 182 -5.75 9.50 -10.76
CA TYR A 182 -4.34 9.15 -10.99
C TYR A 182 -4.13 7.96 -11.93
N LEU A 183 -4.95 6.90 -11.81
CA LEU A 183 -4.78 5.68 -12.61
C LEU A 183 -5.55 5.77 -13.93
N ASN A 184 -4.96 5.28 -15.02
CA ASN A 184 -5.57 5.17 -16.34
C ASN A 184 -5.81 3.71 -16.74
N VAL A 185 -6.79 3.48 -17.62
CA VAL A 185 -7.01 2.15 -18.21
C VAL A 185 -5.76 1.75 -18.99
N GLY A 186 -5.27 0.52 -18.75
CA GLY A 186 -4.01 0.02 -19.30
C GLY A 186 -2.83 0.14 -18.35
N ASP A 187 -2.93 0.93 -17.27
CA ASP A 187 -1.85 1.05 -16.30
C ASP A 187 -1.58 -0.29 -15.61
N ARG A 188 -0.31 -0.67 -15.60
CA ARG A 188 0.22 -1.76 -14.79
C ARG A 188 0.37 -1.27 -13.35
N VAL A 189 -0.16 -2.02 -12.39
CA VAL A 189 -0.16 -1.63 -10.97
C VAL A 189 0.30 -2.76 -10.05
N ARG A 190 0.79 -2.39 -8.87
CA ARG A 190 1.03 -3.29 -7.74
C ARG A 190 0.18 -2.87 -6.56
N TYR A 191 -0.51 -3.85 -5.97
CA TYR A 191 -1.32 -3.67 -4.78
C TYR A 191 -0.46 -3.80 -3.52
N HIS A 192 -0.47 -2.76 -2.69
CA HIS A 192 0.17 -2.64 -1.38
C HIS A 192 -0.90 -2.50 -0.28
N PRO A 193 -1.44 -3.63 0.21
CA PRO A 193 -2.54 -3.67 1.17
C PRO A 193 -2.26 -2.97 2.50
N GLN A 194 -0.99 -2.89 2.90
CA GLN A 194 -0.51 -2.25 4.11
C GLN A 194 -0.39 -0.73 4.00
N LEU A 195 -0.58 -0.15 2.82
CA LEU A 195 -0.49 1.29 2.58
C LEU A 195 -1.89 1.92 2.46
N PRO A 196 -2.09 3.14 2.99
CA PRO A 196 -3.34 3.89 2.83
C PRO A 196 -3.73 4.16 1.37
N PHE A 197 -2.77 4.49 0.52
CA PHE A 197 -2.93 4.48 -0.94
C PHE A 197 -2.42 3.13 -1.45
N LYS A 198 -3.34 2.29 -1.92
CA LYS A 198 -3.07 0.86 -2.08
C LYS A 198 -2.44 0.47 -3.42
N TYR A 199 -2.45 1.33 -4.42
CA TYR A 199 -2.04 0.97 -5.77
C TYR A 199 -0.85 1.81 -6.22
N GLU A 200 0.28 1.16 -6.47
CA GLU A 200 1.45 1.79 -7.09
C GLU A 200 1.40 1.56 -8.60
N LYS A 201 1.57 2.62 -9.38
CA LYS A 201 1.68 2.56 -10.84
C LYS A 201 3.08 2.11 -11.27
N TYR A 202 3.20 1.28 -12.30
CA TYR A 202 4.50 0.77 -12.77
C TYR A 202 5.27 1.79 -13.61
N ASP A 203 4.62 2.40 -14.61
CA ASP A 203 5.24 3.41 -15.46
C ASP A 203 4.74 4.80 -15.07
N LYS A 204 5.63 5.59 -14.50
CA LYS A 204 5.42 6.96 -14.03
C LYS A 204 6.22 7.96 -14.87
N SER A 205 6.81 7.51 -15.98
CA SER A 205 7.71 8.32 -16.80
C SER A 205 7.01 9.45 -17.53
N HIS A 206 5.69 9.33 -17.69
CA HIS A 206 4.81 10.33 -18.29
C HIS A 206 4.03 11.15 -17.25
N ASP A 207 4.24 10.91 -15.96
CA ASP A 207 3.53 11.61 -14.89
C ASP A 207 4.33 12.85 -14.46
N SER A 208 3.66 14.00 -14.34
CA SER A 208 4.22 15.21 -13.71
C SER A 208 4.05 15.21 -12.19
N GLU A 209 3.15 14.37 -11.68
CA GLU A 209 2.76 14.31 -10.28
C GLU A 209 2.59 12.87 -9.80
N ILE A 210 2.74 12.64 -8.49
CA ILE A 210 2.63 11.32 -7.87
C ILE A 210 1.94 11.39 -6.50
N PRO A 211 1.01 10.49 -6.18
CA PRO A 211 0.42 10.40 -4.85
C PRO A 211 1.43 9.88 -3.81
N CYS A 212 1.37 10.46 -2.62
CA CYS A 212 2.04 9.87 -1.46
C CYS A 212 1.29 8.60 -1.03
N MET A 213 2.03 7.50 -0.90
CA MET A 213 1.41 6.22 -0.53
C MET A 213 0.81 6.19 0.88
N PHE A 214 1.17 7.16 1.73
CA PHE A 214 0.79 7.25 3.14
C PHE A 214 -0.30 8.26 3.46
N CYS A 215 -0.25 9.44 2.85
CA CYS A 215 -1.21 10.52 3.12
C CYS A 215 -2.06 10.90 1.90
N LYS A 216 -1.81 10.29 0.73
CA LYS A 216 -2.56 10.49 -0.52
C LYS A 216 -2.43 11.89 -1.15
N THR A 217 -1.69 12.79 -0.51
CA THR A 217 -1.32 14.09 -1.10
C THR A 217 -0.62 13.86 -2.43
N ILE A 218 -1.02 14.60 -3.46
CA ILE A 218 -0.35 14.63 -4.77
C ILE A 218 0.88 15.53 -4.66
N ASN A 219 2.01 15.08 -5.19
CA ASN A 219 3.29 15.79 -5.11
C ASN A 219 3.90 15.88 -6.50
N ASP A 220 4.74 16.88 -6.74
CA ASP A 220 5.58 16.95 -7.93
C ASP A 220 6.44 15.67 -8.08
N ILE A 221 6.50 15.08 -9.27
CA ILE A 221 7.25 13.86 -9.56
C ILE A 221 8.76 14.01 -9.30
N GLN A 222 9.29 15.24 -9.28
CA GLN A 222 10.68 15.53 -8.95
C GLN A 222 10.96 15.43 -7.44
N ASN A 223 9.95 15.59 -6.58
CA ASN A 223 10.15 15.52 -5.12
C ASN A 223 10.44 14.11 -4.66
N ASP A 224 11.50 13.87 -3.88
CA ASP A 224 11.77 12.53 -3.34
C ASP A 224 10.93 12.17 -2.12
N ARG A 225 10.38 13.18 -1.45
CA ARG A 225 9.57 13.07 -0.24
C ARG A 225 8.27 13.83 -0.40
N CYS A 226 7.24 13.38 0.29
CA CYS A 226 5.96 14.05 0.33
C CYS A 226 6.08 15.39 1.06
N GLU A 227 5.49 16.45 0.51
CA GLU A 227 5.54 17.79 1.11
C GLU A 227 4.76 17.90 2.43
N VAL A 228 3.74 17.06 2.64
CA VAL A 228 2.89 17.09 3.84
C VAL A 228 3.41 16.18 4.95
N CYS A 229 3.66 14.91 4.64
CA CYS A 229 4.03 13.92 5.66
C CYS A 229 5.51 13.54 5.65
N ASN A 230 6.32 14.12 4.76
CA ASN A 230 7.75 13.88 4.60
C ASN A 230 8.16 12.41 4.30
N CYS A 231 7.19 11.52 4.06
CA CYS A 231 7.43 10.13 3.71
C CYS A 231 8.03 10.01 2.29
N LEU A 232 8.84 8.96 2.08
CA LEU A 232 9.41 8.63 0.78
C LEU A 232 8.31 8.36 -0.28
N LEU A 233 8.37 9.06 -1.41
CA LEU A 233 7.44 8.87 -2.54
C LEU A 233 7.82 7.64 -3.39
N PHE A 234 6.86 6.81 -3.81
CA PHE A 234 7.17 5.56 -4.50
C PHE A 234 7.46 5.81 -5.98
N LYS A 235 8.65 6.31 -6.30
CA LYS A 235 9.14 6.44 -7.68
C LYS A 235 9.66 5.11 -8.19
#